data_AF-A0A6H1WRG5-F1
#
_entry.id   AF-A0A6H1WRG5-F1
#
_cell.length_a   1.000
_cell.length_b   1.000
_cell.length_c   1.000
_cell.angle_alpha   90.00
_cell.angle_beta   90.00
_cell.angle_gamma   90.00
#
_symmetry.space_group_name_H-M   'P 1'
#
loop_
_entity.id
_entity.type
_entity.pdbx_description
1 polymer ?
#
loop_
_entity_poly.entity_id
_entity_poly.type
_entity_poly.pdbx_seq_one_letter_code
_entity_poly.pdbx_strand_id
1 'polypeptide(L)' 'MTPGSDAVMCLSCHYAHAGPYPDMLRWDYRTCVAGGGENPKCGCFVCHTTKD' A
#
# COMPACT_ATOMS: atom_id res chain seq x y z
N MET A 1 0.53 11.73 4.00
CA MET A 1 0.11 10.98 5.19
C MET A 1 0.72 11.68 6.39
N THR A 2 -0.08 12.04 7.37
CA THR A 2 0.33 12.65 8.64
C THR A 2 0.18 11.60 9.75
N PRO A 3 1.28 10.96 10.20
CA PRO A 3 1.23 9.97 11.27
C PRO A 3 0.56 10.54 12.53
N GLY A 4 -0.35 9.78 13.14
CA GLY A 4 -1.06 10.17 14.36
C GLY A 4 -2.30 11.05 14.15
N SER A 5 -2.58 11.50 12.91
CA SER A 5 -3.81 12.25 12.57
C SER A 5 -4.61 11.58 11.46
N ASP A 6 -3.94 10.95 10.50
CA ASP A 6 -4.62 10.29 9.38
C ASP A 6 -5.11 8.90 9.79
N ALA A 7 -6.36 8.58 9.43
CA ALA A 7 -6.90 7.23 9.59
C ALA A 7 -6.73 6.44 8.29
N VAL A 8 -6.15 5.24 8.40
CA VAL A 8 -6.07 4.27 7.30
C VAL A 8 -7.17 3.25 7.49
N MET A 9 -7.92 2.98 6.43
CA MET A 9 -9.00 2.00 6.42
C MET A 9 -8.76 0.99 5.29
N CYS A 10 -9.47 -0.15 5.28
CA CYS A 10 -9.27 -1.20 4.29
C CYS A 10 -9.28 -0.66 2.84
N LEU A 11 -10.19 0.28 2.57
CA LEU A 11 -10.36 0.89 1.25
C LEU A 11 -9.28 1.92 0.88
N SER A 12 -8.32 2.22 1.76
CA SER A 12 -7.15 3.04 1.43
C SER A 12 -6.22 2.29 0.48
N CYS A 13 -6.17 0.96 0.56
CA CYS A 13 -5.32 0.11 -0.29
C CYS A 13 -6.15 -0.77 -1.24
N HIS A 14 -7.31 -1.24 -0.78
CA HIS A 14 -8.17 -2.14 -1.53
C HIS A 14 -9.30 -1.43 -2.28
N TYR A 15 -9.69 -1.98 -3.42
CA TYR A 15 -10.98 -1.73 -4.03
C TYR A 15 -12.11 -2.35 -3.20
N ALA A 16 -13.29 -1.73 -3.24
CA ALA A 16 -14.48 -2.26 -2.56
C ALA A 16 -14.99 -3.56 -3.18
N HIS A 17 -14.79 -3.70 -4.49
CA HIS A 17 -15.10 -4.90 -5.28
C HIS A 17 -13.81 -5.45 -5.88
N ALA A 18 -13.92 -6.33 -6.88
CA ALA A 18 -12.79 -6.85 -7.62
C ALA A 18 -11.93 -5.72 -8.24
N GLY A 19 -10.61 -5.93 -8.22
CA GLY A 19 -9.63 -5.07 -8.86
C GLY A 19 -8.73 -5.88 -9.81
N PRO A 20 -7.92 -5.21 -10.64
CA PRO A 20 -7.04 -5.88 -11.60
C PRO A 20 -5.81 -6.55 -10.96
N TYR A 21 -5.57 -6.33 -9.66
CA TYR A 21 -4.42 -6.84 -8.94
C TYR A 21 -4.85 -7.84 -7.85
N PRO A 22 -3.94 -8.76 -7.45
CA PRO A 22 -4.23 -9.71 -6.37
C PRO A 22 -4.73 -8.99 -5.11
N ASP A 23 -5.59 -9.68 -4.37
CA ASP A 23 -6.19 -9.17 -3.13
C ASP A 23 -6.99 -7.87 -3.30
N MET A 24 -7.44 -7.56 -4.53
CA MET A 24 -8.18 -6.34 -4.86
C MET A 24 -7.40 -5.06 -4.54
N LEU A 25 -6.07 -5.10 -4.56
CA LEU A 25 -5.25 -3.93 -4.30
C LEU A 25 -5.31 -2.94 -5.47
N ARG A 26 -4.90 -1.69 -5.22
CA ARG A 26 -4.80 -0.62 -6.24
C ARG A 26 -3.51 -0.67 -7.07
N TRP A 27 -2.57 -1.56 -6.73
CA TRP A 27 -1.29 -1.71 -7.40
C TRP A 27 -0.85 -3.18 -7.37
N ASP A 28 0.03 -3.55 -8.30
CA ASP A 28 0.66 -4.87 -8.30
C ASP A 28 1.76 -4.93 -7.24
N TYR A 29 1.48 -5.58 -6.11
CA TYR A 29 2.43 -5.69 -5.01
C TYR A 29 3.46 -6.82 -5.17
N ARG A 30 3.36 -7.67 -6.19
CA ARG A 30 4.24 -8.86 -6.32
C ARG A 30 5.71 -8.49 -6.56
N THR A 31 5.97 -7.27 -7.00
CA THR A 31 7.32 -6.72 -7.18
C THR A 31 7.81 -5.94 -5.95
N CYS A 32 7.00 -5.89 -4.89
CA CYS A 32 7.32 -5.16 -3.67
C CYS A 32 8.21 -6.00 -2.76
N VAL A 33 9.42 -5.50 -2.54
CA VAL A 33 10.38 -6.08 -1.60
C VAL A 33 10.32 -5.31 -0.30
N ALA A 34 9.90 -5.97 0.77
CA ALA A 34 9.89 -5.37 2.10
C ALA A 34 11.33 -5.00 2.53
N GLY A 35 11.57 -3.72 2.82
CA GLY A 35 12.92 -3.22 3.11
C GLY A 35 13.80 -2.97 1.88
N GLY A 36 13.25 -3.08 0.66
CA GLY A 36 13.94 -2.80 -0.60
C GLY A 36 14.03 -1.31 -0.99
N GLY A 37 13.67 -0.40 -0.07
CA GLY A 37 13.62 1.04 -0.32
C GLY A 37 12.30 1.52 -0.96
N GLU A 38 12.24 2.81 -1.29
CA GLU A 38 11.08 3.44 -1.91
C GLU A 38 10.89 2.94 -3.35
N ASN A 39 10.01 1.95 -3.54
CA ASN A 39 9.53 1.58 -4.87
C ASN A 39 8.23 2.36 -5.14
N PRO A 40 8.21 3.33 -6.08
CA PRO A 40 7.01 4.12 -6.38
C PRO A 40 5.87 3.27 -6.99
N LYS A 41 6.15 2.04 -7.44
CA LYS A 41 5.12 1.08 -7.90
C LYS A 41 4.49 0.29 -6.74
N CYS A 42 5.03 0.41 -5.53
CA CYS A 42 4.54 -0.22 -4.31
C CYS A 42 3.76 0.77 -3.46
N GLY A 43 2.45 0.85 -3.69
CA GLY A 43 1.60 1.77 -2.95
C GLY A 43 1.51 1.50 -1.45
N CYS A 44 1.92 0.33 -0.95
CA CYS A 44 2.00 0.07 0.50
C CYS A 44 2.98 1.01 1.20
N PHE A 45 4.10 1.34 0.55
CA PHE A 45 5.15 2.18 1.12
C PHE A 45 4.79 3.66 1.15
N VAL A 46 3.63 4.05 0.60
CA VAL A 46 3.15 5.42 0.71
C VAL A 46 2.80 5.79 2.16
N CYS A 47 2.43 4.79 2.97
CA CYS A 47 2.16 4.92 4.40
C CYS A 47 3.14 4.10 5.25
N HIS A 48 3.60 2.94 4.76
CA HIS A 48 4.59 2.09 5.43
C HIS A 48 6.01 2.44 4.97
N THR A 49 6.44 3.67 5.23
CA THR A 49 7.75 4.21 4.79
C THR A 49 8.93 3.74 5.65
N THR A 50 8.66 3.24 6.87
CA THR A 50 9.65 2.71 7.81
C THR A 50 9.14 1.42 8.45
N LYS A 51 10.08 0.54 8.84
CA LYS A 51 9.80 -0.70 9.55
C LYS A 51 9.86 -0.37 11.04
N ASP A 52 8.72 -0.28 11.70
CA ASP A 52 8.62 -0.46 13.14
C ASP A 52 8.12 -1.88 13.42
#